data_AF-A0A7C4FA46-F1
#
_entry.id   AF-A0A7C4FA46-F1
#
_cell.length_a   1.000
_cell.length_b   1.000
_cell.length_c   1.000
_cell.angle_alpha   90.00
_cell.angle_beta   90.00
_cell.angle_gamma   90.00
#
_symmetry.space_group_name_H-M   'P 1'
#
loop_
_entity.id
_entity.type
_entity.pdbx_description
1 polymer ?
#
loop_
_entity_poly.entity_id
_entity_poly.type
_entity_poly.pdbx_seq_one_letter_code
_entity_poly.pdbx_strand_id
1 'polypeptide(L)'
;MYSDVVRLDSKGRITIPSVVRLLLDVEEGDKLILLFDEEGSKIELRIAKANNVVTCKMQDGIRNIVELLSKVGNNVISFNCRCYDASCNKFKCKFVLKEKIVKSLDSNNLECFSTSS
;
A
#
# COMPACT_ATOMS: atom_id res chain seq x y z
N MET A 1 18.67 7.86 15.94
CA MET A 1 18.17 6.76 15.11
C MET A 1 17.97 5.57 16.03
N TYR A 2 16.74 5.05 16.16
CA TYR A 2 16.47 3.85 16.96
C TYR A 2 16.52 2.64 16.03
N SER A 3 17.30 1.62 16.39
CA SER A 3 17.40 0.37 15.63
C SER A 3 17.29 -0.80 16.60
N ASP A 4 16.48 -1.78 16.24
CA ASP A 4 16.28 -2.99 17.02
C ASP A 4 16.29 -4.19 16.07
N VAL A 5 16.65 -5.37 16.58
CA VAL A 5 16.70 -6.61 15.80
C VAL A 5 15.45 -7.42 16.09
N VAL A 6 14.58 -7.53 15.09
CA VAL A 6 13.36 -8.34 15.18
C VAL A 6 13.57 -9.71 14.53
N ARG A 7 12.90 -10.73 15.07
CA ARG A 7 12.91 -12.09 14.50
C ARG A 7 11.60 -12.36 13.78
N LEU A 8 11.71 -13.04 12.64
CA LEU A 8 10.59 -13.66 11.94
C LEU A 8 10.39 -15.06 12.53
N ASP A 9 9.16 -15.37 12.99
CA ASP A 9 8.85 -16.71 13.46
C ASP A 9 8.46 -17.66 12.31
N SER A 10 8.29 -18.95 12.62
CA SER A 10 7.91 -19.98 11.62
C SER A 10 6.51 -19.80 11.04
N LYS A 11 5.69 -18.92 11.62
CA LYS A 11 4.36 -18.54 11.13
C LYS A 11 4.39 -17.25 10.32
N GLY A 12 5.57 -16.69 10.05
CA GLY A 12 5.73 -15.47 9.28
C GLY A 12 5.38 -14.19 10.08
N ARG A 13 5.32 -14.25 11.41
CA ARG A 13 5.01 -13.09 12.25
C ARG A 13 6.29 -12.34 12.60
N ILE A 14 6.20 -11.01 12.59
CA ILE A 14 7.23 -10.10 13.06
C ILE A 14 6.71 -9.42 14.32
N THR A 15 7.43 -9.53 15.42
CA THR A 15 7.08 -8.80 16.65
C THR A 15 7.60 -7.38 16.57
N ILE A 16 6.70 -6.40 16.68
CA ILE A 16 7.07 -4.99 16.81
C ILE A 16 7.44 -4.72 18.28
N PRO A 17 8.68 -4.25 18.58
CA PRO A 17 9.11 -3.95 19.95
C PRO A 17 8.14 -2.97 20.64
N SER A 18 7.92 -3.15 21.95
CA SER A 18 6.98 -2.34 22.73
C SER A 18 7.26 -0.84 22.64
N VAL A 19 8.54 -0.45 22.67
CA VAL A 19 8.97 0.95 22.52
C VAL A 19 8.52 1.53 21.17
N VAL A 20 8.68 0.76 20.08
CA VAL A 20 8.25 1.19 18.75
C VAL A 20 6.73 1.30 18.68
N ARG A 21 5.99 0.34 19.25
CA ARG A 21 4.51 0.40 19.32
C ARG A 21 4.02 1.64 20.06
N LEU A 22 4.61 1.94 21.23
CA LEU A 22 4.23 3.09 22.04
C LEU A 22 4.57 4.42 21.35
N LEU A 23 5.77 4.54 20.76
CA LEU A 23 6.19 5.74 20.04
C LEU A 23 5.30 6.04 18.83
N LEU A 24 4.78 4.99 18.20
CA LEU A 24 4.00 5.07 16.99
C LEU A 24 2.49 4.96 17.24
N ASP A 25 2.07 4.85 18.49
CA ASP A 25 0.67 4.69 18.90
C ASP A 25 -0.03 3.53 18.16
N VAL A 26 0.62 2.36 18.19
CA VAL A 26 0.16 1.10 17.60
C VAL A 26 -0.35 0.17 18.69
N GLU A 27 -1.63 -0.16 18.64
CA GLU A 27 -2.32 -1.05 19.56
C GLU A 27 -2.46 -2.48 19.00
N GLU A 28 -2.78 -3.43 19.87
CA GLU A 28 -3.12 -4.78 19.43
C GLU A 28 -4.43 -4.75 18.63
N GLY A 29 -4.43 -5.38 17.45
CA GLY A 29 -5.56 -5.35 16.52
C GLY A 29 -5.46 -4.25 15.46
N ASP A 30 -4.51 -3.31 15.60
CA ASP A 30 -4.27 -2.30 14.56
C ASP A 30 -3.82 -2.93 13.23
N LYS A 31 -4.33 -2.36 12.15
CA LYS A 31 -3.98 -2.76 10.78
C LYS A 31 -2.80 -1.93 10.27
N LEU A 32 -1.71 -2.62 9.94
CA LEU A 32 -0.49 -2.00 9.44
C LEU A 32 -0.30 -2.35 7.96
N ILE A 33 0.11 -1.37 7.16
CA ILE A 33 0.41 -1.59 5.75
C ILE A 33 1.89 -1.90 5.62
N LEU A 34 2.21 -3.08 5.08
CA LEU A 34 3.56 -3.44 4.67
C LEU A 34 3.74 -3.06 3.20
N LEU A 35 4.66 -2.15 2.94
CA LEU A 35 5.12 -1.78 1.61
C LEU A 35 6.47 -2.43 1.38
N PHE A 36 6.60 -3.17 0.28
CA PHE A 36 7.86 -3.78 -0.12
C PHE A 36 8.42 -3.04 -1.32
N ASP A 37 9.65 -2.56 -1.16
CA ASP A 37 10.46 -2.02 -2.24
C ASP A 37 11.53 -3.06 -2.58
N GLU A 38 11.31 -3.79 -3.68
CA GLU A 38 12.24 -4.83 -4.15
C GLU A 38 13.60 -4.27 -4.55
N GLU A 39 13.64 -3.05 -5.12
CA GLU A 39 14.88 -2.45 -5.61
C GLU A 39 15.76 -2.02 -4.45
N GLY A 40 15.15 -1.38 -3.44
CA GLY A 40 15.83 -1.00 -2.20
C GLY A 40 16.00 -2.12 -1.18
N SER A 41 15.45 -3.33 -1.44
CA SER A 41 15.34 -4.41 -0.47
C SER A 41 14.79 -3.94 0.90
N LYS A 42 13.82 -3.04 0.86
CA LYS A 42 13.29 -2.35 2.03
C LYS A 42 11.84 -2.74 2.27
N ILE A 43 11.51 -3.03 3.53
CA ILE A 43 10.12 -3.12 3.98
C ILE A 43 9.81 -1.85 4.78
N GLU A 44 8.80 -1.11 4.33
CA GLU A 44 8.27 0.05 5.03
C GLU A 44 6.93 -0.31 5.68
N LEU A 45 6.83 -0.05 6.98
CA LEU A 45 5.60 -0.23 7.73
C LEU A 45 4.91 1.13 7.86
N ARG A 46 3.72 1.26 7.28
CA ARG A 46 2.87 2.45 7.43
C ARG A 46 1.69 2.17 8.34
N ILE A 47 1.51 3.06 9.30
CA ILE A 47 0.39 3.01 10.23
C ILE A 47 -0.76 3.73 9.57
N ALA A 48 -1.72 2.95 9.10
CA ALA A 48 -2.97 3.49 8.60
C ALA A 48 -3.95 3.55 9.77
N LYS A 49 -3.98 4.67 10.50
CA LYS A 49 -5.08 4.98 11.45
C LYS A 49 -6.45 5.10 10.77
N ALA A 50 -6.50 4.96 9.45
CA ALA A 50 -7.73 4.80 8.71
C ALA A 50 -8.10 3.31 8.69
N ASN A 51 -9.10 2.93 9.48
CA ASN A 51 -9.69 1.58 9.53
C ASN A 51 -10.22 1.08 8.17
N ASN A 52 -10.18 1.94 7.15
CA ASN A 52 -10.88 1.84 5.88
C ASN A 52 -9.89 2.11 4.75
N VAL A 53 -8.94 1.20 4.53
CA VAL A 53 -7.99 1.26 3.41
C VAL A 53 -8.23 0.13 2.42
N VAL A 54 -8.10 0.47 1.14
CA VAL A 54 -8.32 -0.43 0.02
C VAL A 54 -7.07 -0.49 -0.83
N THR A 55 -6.70 -1.71 -1.22
CA THR A 55 -5.61 -1.91 -2.16
C THR A 55 -6.20 -2.09 -3.54
N CYS A 56 -5.81 -1.22 -4.48
CA CYS A 56 -6.22 -1.33 -5.87
C CYS A 56 -5.04 -1.76 -6.74
N LYS A 57 -5.34 -2.58 -7.74
CA LYS A 57 -4.41 -3.02 -8.79
C LYS A 57 -4.95 -2.55 -10.13
N MET A 58 -4.05 -2.11 -11.01
CA MET A 58 -4.39 -1.71 -12.37
C MET A 58 -3.30 -2.15 -13.33
N GLN A 59 -3.71 -2.54 -14.54
CA GLN A 59 -2.80 -2.80 -15.66
C GLN A 59 -3.23 -1.94 -16.84
N ASP A 60 -2.56 -0.81 -17.07
CA ASP A 60 -2.99 0.14 -18.09
C ASP A 60 -1.84 1.04 -18.57
N GLY A 61 -2.11 1.88 -19.56
CA GLY A 61 -1.18 2.89 -20.06
C GLY A 61 -1.06 4.10 -19.13
N ILE A 62 0.04 4.83 -19.29
CA ILE A 62 0.40 5.96 -18.41
C ILE A 62 -0.67 7.05 -18.35
N ARG A 63 -1.38 7.30 -19.46
CA ARG A 63 -2.44 8.30 -19.53
C ARG A 63 -3.60 7.98 -18.56
N ASN A 64 -4.04 6.73 -18.53
CA ASN A 64 -5.13 6.28 -17.66
C ASN A 64 -4.70 6.30 -16.18
N ILE A 65 -3.42 6.03 -15.90
CA ILE A 65 -2.83 6.15 -14.57
C ILE A 65 -2.86 7.59 -14.08
N VAL A 66 -2.41 8.54 -14.91
CA VAL A 66 -2.41 9.96 -14.56
C VAL A 66 -3.84 10.47 -14.32
N GLU A 67 -4.80 10.06 -15.16
CA GLU A 67 -6.20 10.42 -14.97
C GLU A 67 -6.74 9.87 -13.65
N LEU A 68 -6.47 8.60 -13.33
CA LEU A 68 -6.87 8.01 -12.06
C LEU A 68 -6.26 8.77 -10.87
N LEU A 69 -4.94 9.01 -10.91
CA LEU A 69 -4.23 9.76 -9.86
C LEU A 69 -4.80 11.16 -9.66
N SER A 70 -5.25 11.83 -10.72
CA SER A 70 -5.90 13.14 -10.60
C SER A 70 -7.22 13.07 -9.82
N LYS A 71 -7.97 11.97 -9.92
CA LYS A 71 -9.22 11.73 -9.19
C LYS A 71 -8.97 11.35 -7.73
N VAL A 72 -7.88 10.65 -7.43
CA VAL A 72 -7.61 10.08 -6.10
C VAL A 72 -6.54 10.82 -5.29
N GLY A 73 -5.85 11.81 -5.85
CA GLY A 73 -4.57 12.35 -5.37
C GLY A 73 -4.42 12.51 -3.85
N ASN A 74 -5.30 13.26 -3.20
CA ASN A 74 -5.22 13.53 -1.75
C ASN A 74 -5.53 12.31 -0.85
N ASN A 75 -5.89 11.18 -1.46
CA ASN A 75 -6.31 9.96 -0.79
C ASN A 75 -5.40 8.78 -1.10
N VAL A 76 -4.35 9.01 -1.90
CA VAL A 76 -3.30 8.04 -2.16
C VAL A 76 -2.39 7.97 -0.94
N ILE A 77 -2.44 6.84 -0.25
CA ILE A 77 -1.53 6.52 0.84
C ILE A 77 -0.24 5.94 0.28
N SER A 78 -0.31 5.12 -0.78
CA SER A 78 0.86 4.55 -1.44
C SER A 78 0.58 4.34 -2.91
N PHE A 79 1.60 4.51 -3.74
CA PHE A 79 1.54 4.31 -5.17
C PHE A 79 2.85 3.71 -5.68
N ASN A 80 2.75 2.60 -6.39
CA ASN A 80 3.88 1.95 -7.05
C ASN A 80 3.43 1.48 -8.43
N CYS A 81 4.17 1.85 -9.47
CA CYS A 81 3.96 1.35 -10.83
C CYS A 81 5.28 0.87 -11.40
N ARG A 82 5.21 -0.18 -12.21
CA ARG A 82 6.32 -0.66 -13.02
C ARG A 82 5.87 -0.89 -14.45
N CYS A 83 6.65 -0.41 -15.42
CA CYS A 83 6.43 -0.84 -16.79
C CYS A 83 6.75 -2.33 -16.94
N TYR A 84 5.97 -3.03 -17.75
CA TYR A 84 6.13 -4.48 -17.96
C TYR A 84 6.23 -4.87 -19.43
N ASP A 85 6.28 -3.88 -20.32
CA ASP A 85 6.51 -4.05 -21.75
C ASP A 85 7.82 -3.38 -22.17
N ALA A 86 8.40 -3.86 -23.28
CA ALA A 86 9.67 -3.37 -23.80
C ALA A 86 9.65 -1.87 -24.19
N SER A 87 8.46 -1.35 -24.51
CA SER A 87 8.27 0.06 -24.88
C SER A 87 7.86 0.97 -23.72
N CYS A 88 7.75 0.42 -22.50
CA CYS A 88 7.22 1.09 -21.30
C CYS A 88 5.93 1.90 -21.55
N ASN A 89 5.04 1.34 -22.35
CA ASN A 89 3.71 1.89 -22.62
C ASN A 89 2.62 1.26 -21.75
N LYS A 90 2.91 0.14 -21.08
CA LYS A 90 1.99 -0.57 -20.18
C LYS A 90 2.59 -0.73 -18.80
N PHE A 91 1.80 -0.42 -17.79
CA PHE A 91 2.24 -0.40 -16.40
C PHE A 91 1.37 -1.29 -15.53
N LYS A 92 2.01 -2.00 -14.62
CA LYS A 92 1.37 -2.70 -13.51
C LYS A 92 1.49 -1.82 -12.29
N CYS A 93 0.36 -1.39 -11.76
CA CYS A 93 0.30 -0.43 -10.68
C CYS A 93 -0.45 -0.99 -9.47
N LYS A 94 0.07 -0.68 -8.29
CA LYS A 94 -0.55 -0.96 -7.00
C LYS A 94 -0.71 0.36 -6.24
N PHE A 95 -1.93 0.61 -5.78
CA PHE A 95 -2.30 1.81 -5.03
C PHE A 95 -2.89 1.38 -3.70
N VAL A 96 -2.64 2.15 -2.66
CA VAL A 96 -3.37 2.05 -1.39
C VAL A 96 -4.10 3.35 -1.18
N LEU A 97 -5.43 3.28 -1.09
CA LEU A 97 -6.33 4.42 -1.00
C LEU A 97 -7.18 4.37 0.27
N LYS A 98 -7.75 5.51 0.66
CA LYS A 98 -8.86 5.56 1.62
C LYS A 98 -10.13 5.01 0.96
N GLU A 99 -10.82 4.08 1.62
CA GLU A 99 -11.97 3.32 1.10
C GLU A 99 -13.14 4.19 0.62
N LYS A 100 -13.33 5.37 1.22
CA LYS A 100 -14.45 6.29 0.91
C LYS A 100 -14.57 6.65 -0.58
N ILE A 101 -13.50 6.49 -1.37
CA ILE A 101 -13.44 6.92 -2.77
C ILE A 101 -13.59 5.76 -3.76
N VAL A 102 -13.47 4.51 -3.32
CA VAL A 102 -13.50 3.35 -4.23
C VAL A 102 -14.84 3.24 -4.95
N LYS A 103 -15.95 3.59 -4.28
CA LYS A 103 -17.29 3.62 -4.89
C LYS A 103 -17.45 4.65 -6.02
N SER A 104 -16.51 5.59 -6.16
CA SER A 104 -16.52 6.64 -7.19
C SER A 104 -15.53 6.38 -8.33
N LEU A 105 -14.77 5.29 -8.27
CA LEU A 105 -13.78 4.92 -9.27
C LEU A 105 -14.35 3.84 -10.19
N ASP A 106 -15.06 4.27 -11.23
CA ASP A 106 -15.43 3.39 -12.34
C ASP A 106 -14.30 3.36 -13.37
N SER A 107 -13.58 2.24 -13.43
CA SER A 107 -12.67 1.91 -14.52
C SER A 107 -12.62 0.41 -14.71
N ASN A 108 -12.85 -0.04 -15.94
CA ASN A 108 -12.90 -1.46 -16.31
C ASN A 108 -11.61 -2.24 -15.99
N ASN A 109 -10.50 -1.54 -15.71
CA ASN A 109 -9.19 -2.13 -15.48
C ASN A 109 -8.69 -1.97 -14.02
N LEU A 110 -9.53 -1.44 -13.12
CA LEU A 110 -9.18 -1.18 -11.72
C LEU A 110 -9.81 -2.22 -10.80
N GLU A 111 -8.98 -3.10 -10.23
CA GLU A 111 -9.42 -4.10 -9.26
C GLU A 111 -9.05 -3.66 -7.85
N CYS A 112 -10.06 -3.32 -7.05
CA CYS A 112 -9.88 -2.87 -5.67
C CYS A 112 -10.36 -3.92 -4.67
N PHE A 113 -9.54 -4.22 -3.67
CA PHE A 113 -9.83 -5.20 -2.62
C PHE A 113 -9.73 -4.52 -1.25
N SER A 114 -10.81 -4.61 -0.47
CA SER A 114 -10.76 -4.20 0.94
C SER A 114 -9.82 -5.12 1.68
N THR A 115 -9.00 -4.55 2.56
CA THR A 115 -8.12 -5.32 3.44
C THR A 115 -8.89 -5.81 4.69
N SER A 116 -10.19 -6.07 4.53
CA SER A 116 -11.09 -6.52 5.57
C SER A 116 -11.07 -8.04 5.69
N SER A 117 -10.30 -8.52 6.65
CA SER A 117 -10.60 -9.73 7.42
C SER A 117 -10.17 -9.48 8.86
#